data_AF-A0A183EVM6-F1
#
_entry.id   AF-A0A183EVM6-F1
#
_cell.length_a   1.000
_cell.length_b   1.000
_cell.length_c   1.000
_cell.angle_alpha   90.00
_cell.angle_beta   90.00
_cell.angle_gamma   90.00
#
_symmetry.space_group_name_H-M   'P 1'
#
loop_
_entity.id
_entity.type
_entity.pdbx_description
1 polymer ?
#
loop_
_entity_poly.entity_id
_entity_poly.type
_entity_poly.pdbx_seq_one_letter_code
_entity_poly.pdbx_strand_id
1 'polypeptide(L)'
;MLQLLDFQKQKFREAFTGRVAMITVGVSVILVIALSGFREKFCFEGWFLQKMRQLESERKQTIGKARIGGPWELLDTDGNLGGSEQLKGNWLLLYFGFTHCPDVCPDSIEKMVEVVNILEASEEKIKVIPIFISVDPERDTTQRVKEYCLEFSPKIKGYTGSPEQACVCIFQGNFSGPWFL
;
A
#
# COMPACT_ATOMS: atom_id res chain seq x y z
N MET A 1 54.18 -71.08 7.37
CA MET A 1 53.29 -70.27 8.24
C MET A 1 53.37 -68.78 7.93
N LEU A 2 54.58 -68.20 7.77
CA LEU A 2 54.77 -66.78 7.41
C LEU A 2 54.22 -66.36 6.03
N GLN A 3 54.31 -67.22 4.99
CA GLN A 3 53.84 -66.86 3.64
C GLN A 3 52.30 -66.78 3.49
N LEU A 4 51.54 -67.48 4.34
CA LEU A 4 50.07 -67.41 4.32
C LEU A 4 49.52 -66.17 5.04
N LEU A 5 50.25 -65.65 6.03
CA LEU A 5 49.88 -64.42 6.75
C LEU A 5 50.10 -63.16 5.91
N ASP A 6 51.18 -63.09 5.12
CA ASP A 6 51.44 -61.95 4.23
C ASP A 6 50.43 -61.86 3.09
N PHE A 7 50.03 -63.00 2.50
CA PHE A 7 49.01 -63.02 1.44
C PHE A 7 47.63 -62.53 1.94
N GLN A 8 47.23 -62.90 3.16
CA GLN A 8 46.00 -62.38 3.78
C GLN A 8 46.10 -60.88 4.09
N LYS A 9 47.26 -60.41 4.55
CA LYS A 9 47.51 -59.01 4.88
C LYS A 9 47.54 -58.10 3.65
N GLN A 10 48.06 -58.61 2.52
CA GLN A 10 48.07 -57.91 1.22
C GLN A 10 46.66 -57.80 0.63
N LYS A 11 45.90 -58.90 0.62
CA LYS A 11 44.51 -58.92 0.11
C LYS A 11 43.58 -58.03 0.94
N PHE A 12 43.78 -57.97 2.26
CA PHE A 12 43.04 -57.09 3.16
C PHE A 12 43.41 -55.61 2.96
N ARG A 13 44.69 -55.30 2.73
CA ARG A 13 45.18 -53.94 2.47
C ARG A 13 44.66 -53.40 1.12
N GLU A 14 44.63 -54.22 0.08
CA GLU A 14 44.07 -53.84 -1.23
C GLU A 14 42.55 -53.63 -1.17
N ALA A 15 41.81 -54.51 -0.48
CA ALA A 15 40.37 -54.37 -0.30
C ALA A 15 39.97 -53.15 0.55
N PHE A 16 40.77 -52.82 1.57
CA PHE A 16 40.53 -51.66 2.43
C PHE A 16 40.87 -50.35 1.71
N THR A 17 41.94 -50.32 0.92
CA THR A 17 42.35 -49.13 0.15
C THR A 17 41.32 -48.79 -0.94
N GLY A 18 40.77 -49.79 -1.64
CA GLY A 18 39.74 -49.58 -2.66
C GLY A 18 38.41 -49.06 -2.10
N ARG A 19 37.94 -49.59 -0.96
CA ARG A 19 36.69 -49.12 -0.32
C ARG A 19 36.82 -47.73 0.29
N VAL A 20 37.94 -47.43 0.94
CA VAL A 20 38.19 -46.08 1.49
C VAL A 20 38.32 -45.06 0.37
N ALA A 21 38.98 -45.38 -0.74
CA ALA A 21 39.10 -44.49 -1.89
C ALA A 21 37.74 -44.16 -2.54
N MET A 22 36.83 -45.13 -2.64
CA MET A 22 35.48 -44.89 -3.19
C MET A 22 34.63 -44.01 -2.27
N ILE A 23 34.76 -44.18 -0.96
CA ILE A 23 34.02 -43.36 0.02
C ILE A 23 34.55 -41.93 0.02
N THR A 24 35.87 -41.72 -0.02
CA THR A 24 36.44 -40.36 -0.03
C THR A 24 36.12 -39.60 -1.31
N VAL A 25 36.11 -40.26 -2.46
CA VAL A 25 35.67 -39.67 -3.73
C VAL A 25 34.16 -39.40 -3.72
N GLY A 26 33.35 -40.31 -3.19
CA GLY A 26 31.91 -40.10 -3.08
C GLY A 26 31.56 -38.91 -2.19
N VAL A 27 32.19 -38.81 -1.01
CA VAL A 27 31.97 -37.71 -0.06
C VAL A 27 32.43 -36.37 -0.64
N SER A 28 33.57 -36.31 -1.36
CA SER A 28 34.04 -35.07 -1.97
C SER A 28 33.13 -34.59 -3.09
N VAL A 29 32.59 -35.49 -3.92
CA VAL A 29 31.62 -35.15 -4.97
C VAL A 29 30.32 -34.61 -4.37
N ILE A 30 29.78 -35.24 -3.34
CA ILE A 30 28.57 -34.78 -2.64
C ILE A 30 28.81 -33.41 -2.00
N LEU A 31 29.99 -33.19 -1.40
CA LEU A 31 30.34 -31.91 -0.78
C LEU A 31 30.43 -30.79 -1.82
N VAL A 32 30.99 -31.06 -3.01
CA VAL A 32 31.06 -30.10 -4.12
C VAL A 32 29.66 -29.76 -4.64
N ILE A 33 28.79 -30.75 -4.83
CA ILE A 33 27.40 -30.54 -5.29
C ILE A 33 26.59 -29.74 -4.26
N ALA A 34 26.75 -30.05 -2.96
CA ALA A 34 26.08 -29.31 -1.90
C ALA A 34 26.54 -27.85 -1.82
N LEU A 35 27.85 -27.60 -1.96
CA LEU A 35 28.41 -26.24 -1.96
C LEU A 35 28.05 -25.44 -3.22
N SER A 36 27.96 -26.08 -4.39
CA SER A 36 27.53 -25.42 -5.63
C SER A 36 26.04 -25.07 -5.59
N GLY A 37 25.18 -25.99 -5.13
CA GLY A 37 23.74 -25.74 -4.98
C GLY A 37 23.41 -24.70 -3.91
N PHE A 38 24.25 -24.58 -2.87
CA PHE A 38 24.10 -23.56 -1.84
C PHE A 38 24.38 -22.15 -2.39
N ARG A 39 25.42 -22.00 -3.24
CA ARG A 39 25.77 -20.71 -3.85
C ARG A 39 24.68 -20.19 -4.78
N GLU A 40 24.04 -21.08 -5.53
CA GLU A 40 22.93 -20.73 -6.43
C GLU A 40 21.68 -20.28 -5.67
N LYS A 41 21.27 -21.00 -4.61
CA LYS A 41 20.11 -20.61 -3.80
C LYS A 41 20.30 -19.27 -3.10
N PHE A 42 21.47 -19.03 -2.49
CA PHE A 42 21.73 -17.80 -1.76
C PHE A 42 21.76 -16.57 -2.68
N CYS A 43 22.30 -16.73 -3.89
CA CYS A 43 22.34 -15.67 -4.90
C CYS A 43 20.95 -15.46 -5.52
N PHE A 44 20.18 -16.53 -5.75
CA PHE A 44 18.82 -16.45 -6.29
C PHE A 44 17.87 -15.73 -5.32
N GLU A 45 17.95 -16.03 -4.02
CA GLU A 45 17.10 -15.41 -3.00
C GLU A 45 17.44 -13.92 -2.79
N GLY A 46 18.73 -13.56 -2.84
CA GLY A 46 19.18 -12.17 -2.85
C GLY A 46 18.74 -11.40 -4.11
N TRP A 47 18.84 -12.03 -5.28
CA TRP A 47 18.39 -11.46 -6.55
C TRP A 47 16.87 -11.29 -6.60
N PHE A 48 16.10 -12.25 -6.07
CA PHE A 48 14.64 -12.20 -6.04
C PHE A 48 14.14 -11.05 -5.17
N LEU A 49 14.74 -10.84 -3.98
CA LEU A 49 14.41 -9.71 -3.10
C LEU A 49 14.75 -8.35 -3.73
N GLN A 50 15.89 -8.24 -4.42
CA GLN A 50 16.26 -7.02 -5.15
C GLN A 50 15.30 -6.74 -6.31
N LYS A 51 14.94 -7.77 -7.09
CA LYS A 51 13.99 -7.65 -8.20
C LYS A 51 12.61 -7.21 -7.73
N MET A 52 12.13 -7.73 -6.60
CA MET A 52 10.84 -7.34 -6.01
C MET A 52 10.85 -5.88 -5.53
N ARG A 53 11.95 -5.42 -4.92
CA ARG A 53 12.10 -4.00 -4.53
C ARG A 53 12.12 -3.07 -5.75
N GLN A 54 12.74 -3.51 -6.83
CA GLN A 54 12.80 -2.76 -8.08
C GLN A 54 11.42 -2.64 -8.75
N LEU A 55 10.65 -3.74 -8.82
CA LEU A 55 9.26 -3.73 -9.30
C LEU A 55 8.34 -2.81 -8.47
N GLU A 56 8.56 -2.75 -7.16
CA GLU A 56 7.83 -1.83 -6.29
C GLU A 56 8.18 -0.36 -6.56
N SER A 57 9.46 -0.07 -6.81
CA SER A 57 9.91 1.28 -7.21
C SER A 57 9.36 1.68 -8.58
N GLU A 58 9.35 0.77 -9.54
CA GLU A 58 8.80 1.01 -10.88
C GLU A 58 7.28 1.25 -10.82
N ARG A 59 6.53 0.47 -10.03
CA ARG A 59 5.09 0.74 -9.76
C ARG A 59 4.86 2.11 -9.12
N LYS A 60 5.69 2.51 -8.17
CA LYS A 60 5.61 3.85 -7.54
C LYS A 60 5.90 4.98 -8.54
N GLN A 61 6.68 4.73 -9.59
CA GLN A 61 6.99 5.70 -10.63
C GLN A 61 5.93 5.75 -11.74
N THR A 62 5.19 4.68 -12.00
CA THR A 62 4.15 4.67 -13.05
C THR A 62 2.91 5.45 -12.66
N ILE A 63 2.67 5.63 -11.36
CA ILE A 63 1.67 6.55 -10.83
C ILE A 63 2.32 7.94 -10.82
N GLY A 64 2.22 8.67 -11.95
CA GLY A 64 2.65 10.07 -11.99
C GLY A 64 2.07 10.85 -10.81
N LYS A 65 2.80 11.82 -10.25
CA LYS A 65 2.31 12.69 -9.17
C LYS A 65 1.00 13.33 -9.61
N ALA A 66 -0.13 12.76 -9.22
CA ALA A 66 -1.44 13.33 -9.45
C ALA A 66 -1.43 14.72 -8.81
N ARG A 67 -1.76 15.74 -9.61
CA ARG A 67 -1.90 17.11 -9.10
C ARG A 67 -3.25 17.19 -8.37
N ILE A 68 -3.31 16.61 -7.18
CA ILE A 68 -4.50 16.56 -6.31
C ILE A 68 -4.53 17.83 -5.46
N GLY A 69 -5.70 18.44 -5.32
CA GLY A 69 -5.93 19.64 -4.48
C GLY A 69 -6.25 20.88 -5.30
N GLY A 70 -6.03 22.08 -4.75
CA GLY A 70 -6.30 23.36 -5.42
C GLY A 70 -7.02 24.36 -4.51
N PRO A 71 -6.97 25.67 -4.81
CA PRO A 71 -7.95 26.58 -4.26
C PRO A 71 -9.32 26.21 -4.82
N TRP A 72 -10.23 25.83 -3.93
CA TRP A 72 -11.61 25.46 -4.28
C TRP A 72 -12.59 26.26 -3.45
N GLU A 73 -13.78 26.46 -4.03
CA GLU A 73 -14.95 27.07 -3.41
C GLU A 73 -16.15 26.17 -3.73
N LEU A 74 -16.80 25.67 -2.68
CA LEU A 74 -17.97 24.82 -2.73
C LEU A 74 -19.07 25.39 -1.84
N LEU A 75 -20.29 24.88 -1.99
CA LEU A 75 -21.41 25.18 -1.11
C LEU A 75 -21.35 24.27 0.11
N ASP A 76 -21.35 24.85 1.30
CA ASP A 76 -21.59 24.14 2.54
C ASP A 76 -23.06 23.67 2.60
N THR A 77 -23.35 22.72 3.47
CA THR A 77 -24.69 22.25 3.87
C THR A 77 -25.67 23.35 4.25
N ASP A 78 -25.18 24.50 4.72
CA ASP A 78 -25.99 25.68 5.04
C ASP A 78 -26.23 26.62 3.84
N GLY A 79 -25.71 26.28 2.66
CA GLY A 79 -25.87 27.06 1.43
C GLY A 79 -24.88 28.23 1.29
N ASN A 80 -23.92 28.35 2.20
CA ASN A 80 -22.86 29.36 2.13
C ASN A 80 -21.70 28.87 1.26
N LEU A 81 -21.06 29.78 0.53
CA LEU A 81 -19.82 29.47 -0.17
C LEU A 81 -18.67 29.37 0.85
N GLY A 82 -18.08 28.17 0.93
CA GLY A 82 -16.95 27.84 1.78
C GLY A 82 -15.89 27.12 0.95
N GLY A 83 -14.62 27.38 1.26
CA GLY A 83 -13.52 26.95 0.42
C GLY A 83 -12.28 26.56 1.20
N SER A 84 -11.27 26.20 0.42
CA SER A 84 -9.93 25.89 0.94
C SER A 84 -9.34 27.03 1.79
N GLU A 85 -9.66 28.28 1.50
CA GLU A 85 -9.06 29.45 2.16
C GLU A 85 -9.47 29.58 3.63
N GLN A 86 -10.75 29.37 3.93
CA GLN A 86 -11.29 29.43 5.29
C GLN A 86 -10.79 28.29 6.18
N LEU A 87 -10.34 27.20 5.55
CA LEU A 87 -9.89 25.98 6.21
C LEU A 87 -8.36 25.91 6.35
N LYS A 88 -7.63 26.89 5.79
CA LYS A 88 -6.16 27.00 5.93
C LYS A 88 -5.76 27.05 7.41
N GLY A 89 -4.71 26.30 7.76
CA GLY A 89 -4.15 26.26 9.11
C GLY A 89 -4.75 25.21 10.04
N ASN A 90 -5.80 24.51 9.63
CA ASN A 90 -6.34 23.35 10.35
C ASN A 90 -5.92 22.04 9.67
N TRP A 91 -5.87 20.95 10.43
CA TRP A 91 -5.75 19.61 9.85
C TRP A 91 -7.09 19.21 9.26
N LEU A 92 -7.09 18.85 7.99
CA LEU A 92 -8.30 18.47 7.25
C LEU A 92 -8.21 17.00 6.87
N LEU A 93 -9.29 16.27 7.11
CA LEU A 93 -9.46 14.91 6.64
C LEU A 93 -10.58 14.91 5.60
N LEU A 94 -10.18 14.92 4.33
CA LEU A 94 -11.07 15.04 3.18
C LEU A 94 -11.53 13.64 2.74
N TYR A 95 -12.85 13.48 2.61
CA TYR A 95 -13.47 12.30 2.05
C TYR A 95 -14.35 12.70 0.86
N PHE A 96 -14.07 12.12 -0.31
CA PHE A 96 -14.84 12.31 -1.53
C PHE A 96 -15.79 11.14 -1.72
N GLY A 97 -17.10 11.42 -1.80
CA GLY A 97 -18.12 10.38 -1.89
C GLY A 97 -19.42 10.89 -2.50
N PHE A 98 -20.49 10.12 -2.33
CA PHE A 98 -21.84 10.46 -2.76
C PHE A 98 -22.84 9.85 -1.79
N THR A 99 -24.01 10.47 -1.59
CA THR A 99 -24.95 10.06 -0.54
C THR A 99 -25.67 8.73 -0.84
N HIS A 100 -25.60 8.25 -2.08
CA HIS A 100 -26.35 7.10 -2.58
C HIS A 100 -25.49 5.84 -2.78
N CYS A 101 -24.31 5.76 -2.16
CA CYS A 101 -23.42 4.61 -2.34
C CYS A 101 -23.93 3.39 -1.59
N PRO A 102 -24.13 2.24 -2.27
CA PRO A 102 -24.84 1.13 -1.68
C PRO A 102 -24.12 0.44 -0.51
N ASP A 103 -22.78 0.51 -0.36
CA ASP A 103 -22.12 -0.24 0.74
C ASP A 103 -20.79 0.36 1.27
N VAL A 104 -19.94 0.98 0.44
CA VAL A 104 -18.55 1.31 0.84
C VAL A 104 -18.43 2.68 1.55
N CYS A 105 -19.29 3.64 1.20
CA CYS A 105 -19.25 4.97 1.81
C CYS A 105 -19.55 5.00 3.32
N PRO A 106 -20.59 4.32 3.85
CA PRO A 106 -20.88 4.39 5.28
C PRO A 106 -19.73 3.85 6.14
N ASP A 107 -19.16 2.69 5.79
CA ASP A 107 -18.01 2.11 6.49
C ASP A 107 -16.78 3.05 6.50
N SER A 108 -16.54 3.75 5.39
CA SER A 108 -15.41 4.68 5.28
C SER A 108 -15.59 5.93 6.17
N ILE A 109 -16.80 6.47 6.24
CA ILE A 109 -17.11 7.66 7.03
C ILE A 109 -17.12 7.34 8.53
N GLU A 110 -17.64 6.19 8.94
CA GLU A 110 -17.59 5.74 10.33
C GLU A 110 -16.14 5.62 10.83
N LYS A 111 -15.26 4.99 10.04
CA LYS A 111 -13.83 4.90 10.33
C LYS A 111 -13.18 6.28 10.44
N MET A 112 -13.56 7.21 9.56
CA MET A 112 -13.07 8.59 9.62
C MET A 112 -13.43 9.26 10.95
N VAL A 113 -14.69 9.11 11.40
CA VAL A 113 -15.15 9.66 12.68
C VAL A 113 -14.42 9.02 13.86
N GLU A 114 -14.21 7.70 13.82
CA GLU A 114 -13.46 6.98 14.85
C GLU A 114 -12.02 7.53 14.96
N VAL A 115 -11.33 7.67 13.82
CA VAL A 115 -9.97 8.23 13.77
C VAL A 115 -9.93 9.65 14.34
N VAL A 116 -10.89 10.51 13.98
CA VAL A 116 -10.97 11.87 14.54
C VAL A 116 -11.16 11.84 16.06
N ASN A 117 -12.03 10.97 16.58
CA ASN A 117 -12.25 10.86 18.02
C ASN A 117 -11.00 10.35 18.76
N ILE A 118 -10.25 9.41 18.18
CA ILE A 118 -8.98 8.92 18.74
C ILE A 118 -7.94 10.05 18.78
N LEU A 119 -7.82 10.82 17.69
CA LEU A 119 -6.87 11.93 17.60
C LEU A 119 -7.21 13.05 18.59
N GLU A 120 -8.48 13.37 18.78
CA GLU A 120 -8.92 14.35 19.77
C GLU A 120 -8.72 13.87 21.23
N ALA A 121 -8.85 12.56 21.48
CA ALA A 121 -8.63 11.96 22.79
C ALA A 121 -7.14 11.78 23.14
N SER A 122 -6.24 11.89 22.15
CA SER A 122 -4.79 11.77 22.36
C SER A 122 -4.24 12.91 23.24
N GLU A 123 -3.09 12.67 23.89
CA GLU A 123 -2.44 13.67 24.76
C GLU A 123 -2.08 14.97 24.01
N GLU A 124 -1.77 14.85 22.72
CA GLU A 124 -1.45 15.97 21.83
C GLU A 124 -2.69 16.77 21.39
N LYS A 125 -3.90 16.23 21.59
CA LYS A 125 -5.19 16.86 21.25
C LYS A 125 -5.22 17.42 19.82
N ILE A 126 -4.76 16.62 18.87
CA ILE A 126 -4.71 17.01 17.46
C ILE A 126 -6.13 17.20 16.96
N LYS A 127 -6.50 18.45 16.68
CA LYS A 127 -7.80 18.80 16.11
C LYS A 127 -7.78 18.58 14.61
N VAL A 128 -8.52 17.57 14.16
CA VAL A 128 -8.73 17.27 12.75
C VAL A 128 -10.19 17.55 12.41
N ILE A 129 -10.41 18.28 11.32
CA ILE A 129 -11.74 18.59 10.81
C ILE A 129 -12.09 17.57 9.72
N PRO A 130 -13.05 16.65 9.96
CA PRO A 130 -13.54 15.75 8.92
C PRO A 130 -14.43 16.52 7.94
N ILE A 131 -14.12 16.37 6.65
CA ILE A 131 -14.81 17.05 5.56
C ILE A 131 -15.32 15.99 4.57
N PHE A 132 -16.62 16.03 4.32
CA PHE A 132 -17.27 15.24 3.28
C PHE A 132 -17.52 16.12 2.06
N ILE A 133 -17.06 15.71 0.89
CA ILE A 133 -17.30 16.40 -0.39
C ILE A 133 -18.07 15.46 -1.31
N SER A 134 -19.26 15.89 -1.72
CA SER A 134 -20.02 15.17 -2.73
C SER A 134 -19.39 15.34 -4.12
N VAL A 135 -19.26 14.22 -4.84
CA VAL A 135 -18.78 14.16 -6.23
C VAL A 135 -19.94 14.17 -7.23
N ASP A 136 -21.18 13.99 -6.76
CA ASP A 136 -22.39 13.90 -7.60
C ASP A 136 -23.39 15.02 -7.28
N PRO A 137 -23.12 16.26 -7.73
CA PRO A 137 -23.97 17.41 -7.43
C PRO A 137 -25.34 17.40 -8.13
N GLU A 138 -25.52 16.58 -9.17
CA GLU A 138 -26.82 16.45 -9.85
C GLU A 138 -27.85 15.73 -8.96
N ARG A 139 -27.38 14.85 -8.07
CA ARG A 139 -28.24 14.03 -7.20
C ARG A 139 -28.15 14.43 -5.72
N ASP A 140 -27.01 14.94 -5.28
CA ASP A 140 -26.76 15.31 -3.88
C ASP A 140 -27.02 16.80 -3.63
N THR A 141 -28.23 17.12 -3.17
CA THR A 141 -28.58 18.47 -2.70
C THR A 141 -27.92 18.80 -1.36
N THR A 142 -27.75 20.09 -1.05
CA THR A 142 -27.18 20.55 0.23
C THR A 142 -27.90 19.97 1.45
N GLN A 143 -29.23 19.90 1.40
CA GLN A 143 -30.05 19.31 2.46
C GLN A 143 -29.78 17.82 2.64
N ARG A 144 -29.65 17.08 1.54
CA ARG A 144 -29.41 15.63 1.60
C ARG A 144 -28.02 15.30 2.12
N VAL A 145 -27.01 16.08 1.71
CA VAL A 145 -25.66 15.98 2.27
C VAL A 145 -25.65 16.31 3.76
N LYS A 146 -26.46 17.29 4.19
CA LYS A 146 -26.60 17.65 5.60
C LYS A 146 -27.18 16.51 6.43
N GLU A 147 -28.31 15.95 5.99
CA GLU A 147 -28.94 14.79 6.63
C GLU A 147 -27.95 13.63 6.73
N TYR A 148 -27.28 13.31 5.63
CA TYR A 148 -26.28 12.25 5.57
C TYR A 148 -25.13 12.47 6.57
N CYS A 149 -24.55 13.68 6.63
CA CYS A 149 -23.48 13.97 7.58
C CYS A 149 -23.94 13.87 9.05
N LEU A 150 -25.17 14.32 9.33
CA LEU A 150 -25.76 14.30 10.67
C LEU A 150 -26.05 12.87 11.16
N GLU A 151 -26.33 11.92 10.28
CA GLU A 151 -26.52 10.51 10.64
C GLU A 151 -25.25 9.88 11.22
N PHE A 152 -24.07 10.26 10.72
CA PHE A 152 -22.79 9.74 11.23
C PHE A 152 -22.24 10.54 12.40
N SER A 153 -22.04 11.85 12.21
CA SER A 153 -21.49 12.72 13.24
C SER A 153 -21.68 14.21 12.93
N PRO A 154 -22.13 15.02 13.90
CA PRO A 154 -22.28 16.46 13.73
C PRO A 154 -20.95 17.21 13.58
N LYS A 155 -19.80 16.53 13.75
CA LYS A 155 -18.47 17.11 13.53
C LYS A 155 -18.10 17.20 12.05
N ILE A 156 -18.78 16.45 11.20
CA ILE A 156 -18.49 16.37 9.76
C ILE A 156 -19.04 17.61 9.07
N LYS A 157 -18.19 18.29 8.30
CA LYS A 157 -18.61 19.38 7.42
C LYS A 157 -18.86 18.84 6.02
N GLY A 158 -20.09 18.97 5.54
CA GLY A 158 -20.47 18.56 4.20
C GLY A 158 -20.32 19.69 3.19
N TYR A 159 -19.79 19.41 2.02
CA TYR A 159 -19.74 20.32 0.89
C TYR A 159 -20.31 19.66 -0.35
N THR A 160 -21.06 20.43 -1.13
CA THR A 160 -21.57 20.10 -2.46
C THR A 160 -21.41 21.33 -3.36
N GLY A 161 -21.68 21.25 -4.65
CA GLY A 161 -21.44 22.38 -5.56
C GLY A 161 -22.01 22.14 -6.94
N SER A 162 -21.53 22.85 -7.94
CA SER A 162 -21.76 22.49 -9.34
C SER A 162 -20.77 21.39 -9.79
N PRO A 163 -21.05 20.66 -10.88
CA PRO A 163 -20.12 19.67 -11.44
C PRO A 163 -18.72 20.26 -11.68
N GLU A 164 -18.66 21.51 -12.13
CA GLU A 164 -17.41 22.24 -12.37
C GLU A 164 -16.65 22.49 -11.06
N GLN A 165 -17.36 22.91 -10.00
CA GLN A 165 -16.74 23.18 -8.70
C GLN A 165 -16.21 21.90 -8.03
N ALA A 166 -16.98 20.79 -8.09
CA ALA A 166 -16.54 19.49 -7.59
C ALA A 166 -15.28 19.00 -8.34
N CYS A 167 -15.26 19.19 -9.66
CA CYS A 167 -14.14 18.81 -10.51
C CYS A 167 -12.86 19.61 -10.19
N VAL A 168 -12.98 20.93 -10.02
CA VAL A 168 -11.88 21.83 -9.59
C VAL A 168 -11.36 21.48 -8.20
N CYS A 169 -12.23 21.04 -7.29
CA CYS A 169 -11.82 20.61 -5.95
C CYS A 169 -10.94 19.35 -5.97
N ILE A 170 -11.23 18.40 -6.87
CA ILE A 170 -10.55 17.10 -6.92
C ILE A 170 -9.23 17.20 -7.68
N PHE A 171 -9.18 17.97 -8.77
CA PHE A 171 -8.00 18.07 -9.62
C PHE A 171 -7.50 19.52 -9.76
N GLN A 172 -6.21 19.75 -9.49
CA GLN A 172 -5.52 20.99 -9.86
C GLN A 172 -5.30 21.00 -11.38
N GLY A 173 -6.34 21.33 -12.12
CA GLY A 173 -6.29 21.46 -13.56
C GLY A 173 -7.41 22.36 -14.06
N ASN A 174 -7.05 23.35 -14.88
CA ASN A 174 -8.04 24.06 -15.67
C ASN A 174 -8.65 23.02 -16.63
N PHE A 175 -9.88 22.57 -16.37
CA PHE A 175 -10.60 21.59 -17.20
C PHE A 175 -11.00 22.13 -18.58
N SER A 176 -10.49 23.29 -18.98
CA SER A 176 -10.56 23.81 -20.35
C SER A 176 -9.65 23.06 -21.35
N GLY A 177 -9.32 21.80 -21.08
CA GLY A 177 -8.47 20.96 -21.92
C GLY A 177 -9.28 19.85 -22.61
N PRO A 178 -8.83 19.36 -23.78
CA PRO A 178 -9.60 18.46 -24.65
C PRO A 178 -9.78 17.03 -24.12
N TRP A 179 -9.54 16.79 -22.82
CA TRP A 179 -9.67 15.46 -22.19
C TRP A 179 -11.12 15.09 -21.82
N PHE A 180 -12.09 15.96 -22.12
CA PHE A 180 -13.53 15.77 -21.89
C PHE A 180 -14.34 15.70 -23.20
N LEU A 181 -13.71 15.32 -24.31
CA LEU A 181 -14.37 14.94 -25.58
C LEU A 181 -13.83 13.59 -26.09
#